data_AF-T1C222-F1
#
_entry.id   AF-T1C222-F1
#
_cell.length_a   1.000
_cell.length_b   1.000
_cell.length_c   1.000
_cell.angle_alpha   90.00
_cell.angle_beta   90.00
_cell.angle_gamma   90.00
#
_symmetry.space_group_name_H-M   'P 1'
#
loop_
_entity.id
_entity.type
_entity.pdbx_description
1 polymer ?
#
loop_
_entity_poly.entity_id
_entity_poly.type
_entity_poly.pdbx_seq_one_letter_code
_entity_poly.pdbx_strand_id
1 'polypeptide(L)'
;RADENLHVQRDGHWSECYIPAFVRRYPYALAADGERFQVVLDEAWPGFNTEEGDPLFDSEGSESESLKRTLAFLEEYQGHVRTTQAFMGELNRLDLLESRQLQRAVSAGEEAQVLTGLWMINEDKLKALPADQAQALLKNGALGWIYAHLLSLVNLDRLNARLGQRIEAEKSAA
;
A
#
# COMPACT_ATOMS: atom_id res chain seq x y z
N ARG A 1 15.30 4.47 5.29
CA ARG A 1 15.44 5.60 6.24
C ARG A 1 14.10 6.34 6.31
N ALA A 2 13.96 7.41 7.10
CA ALA A 2 12.80 8.30 6.95
C ALA A 2 12.81 8.89 5.51
N ASP A 3 11.62 9.12 4.94
CA ASP A 3 11.43 9.74 3.62
C ASP A 3 12.09 9.02 2.43
N GLU A 4 12.31 7.70 2.55
CA GLU A 4 12.93 6.89 1.50
C GLU A 4 12.08 5.67 1.15
N ASN A 5 11.87 5.44 -0.15
CA ASN A 5 11.29 4.21 -0.67
C ASN A 5 12.35 3.39 -1.42
N LEU A 6 12.70 2.22 -0.89
CA LEU A 6 13.74 1.34 -1.44
C LEU A 6 13.37 0.68 -2.78
N HIS A 7 12.11 0.82 -3.22
CA HIS A 7 11.65 0.39 -4.54
C HIS A 7 11.70 1.48 -5.60
N VAL A 8 11.96 2.74 -5.22
CA VAL A 8 12.12 3.85 -6.15
C VAL A 8 13.61 4.00 -6.45
N GLN A 9 13.96 4.00 -7.73
CA GLN A 9 15.31 4.16 -8.23
C GLN A 9 15.72 5.64 -8.24
N ARG A 10 17.02 5.91 -8.44
CA ARG A 10 17.55 7.30 -8.38
C ARG A 10 17.03 8.20 -9.50
N ASP A 11 16.63 7.59 -10.61
CA ASP A 11 16.01 8.26 -11.75
C ASP A 11 14.49 8.47 -11.58
N GLY A 12 13.93 8.09 -10.42
CA GLY A 12 12.51 8.25 -10.10
C GLY A 12 11.62 7.08 -10.56
N HIS A 13 12.15 6.10 -11.28
CA HIS A 13 11.35 4.95 -11.72
C HIS A 13 11.20 3.91 -10.61
N TRP A 14 10.08 3.19 -10.64
CA TRP A 14 9.91 2.02 -9.79
C TRP A 14 10.80 0.87 -10.28
N SER A 15 11.35 0.09 -9.35
CA SER A 15 11.92 -1.23 -9.66
C SER A 15 10.85 -2.16 -10.24
N GLU A 16 11.24 -3.33 -10.75
CA GLU A 16 10.30 -4.39 -11.14
C GLU A 16 9.51 -4.94 -9.94
N CYS A 17 8.50 -4.19 -9.52
CA CYS A 17 7.64 -4.50 -8.40
C CYS A 17 6.24 -3.96 -8.64
N TYR A 18 5.30 -4.43 -7.82
CA TYR A 18 3.97 -3.88 -7.79
C TYR A 18 3.98 -2.38 -7.40
N ILE A 19 3.32 -1.54 -8.20
CA ILE A 19 3.09 -0.13 -7.88
C ILE A 19 1.76 -0.02 -7.10
N PRO A 20 1.76 0.53 -5.88
CA PRO A 20 0.55 0.63 -5.06
C PRO A 20 -0.60 1.34 -5.80
N ALA A 21 -1.84 0.84 -5.62
CA ALA A 21 -3.03 1.45 -6.22
C ALA A 21 -3.19 2.93 -5.85
N PHE A 22 -2.80 3.32 -4.63
CA PHE A 22 -2.77 4.71 -4.19
C PHE A 22 -1.87 5.61 -5.04
N VAL A 23 -0.78 5.08 -5.59
CA VAL A 23 0.12 5.82 -6.50
C VAL A 23 -0.45 5.82 -7.92
N ARG A 24 -0.97 4.68 -8.38
CA ARG A 24 -1.52 4.50 -9.74
C ARG A 24 -2.76 5.34 -10.05
N ARG A 25 -3.50 5.79 -9.02
CA ARG A 25 -4.69 6.64 -9.22
C ARG A 25 -4.35 8.05 -9.68
N TYR A 26 -3.15 8.55 -9.38
CA TYR A 26 -2.71 9.88 -9.83
C TYR A 26 -2.69 9.92 -11.37
N PRO A 27 -3.22 10.98 -12.01
CA PRO A 27 -3.54 12.32 -11.49
C PRO A 27 -4.93 12.47 -10.83
N TYR A 28 -5.70 11.40 -10.75
CA TYR A 28 -7.07 11.43 -10.24
C TYR A 28 -7.15 11.15 -8.74
N ALA A 29 -8.16 11.72 -8.11
CA ALA A 29 -8.49 11.46 -6.72
C ALA A 29 -10.00 11.42 -6.50
N LEU A 30 -10.40 10.77 -5.41
CA LEU A 30 -11.77 10.83 -4.91
C LEU A 30 -11.81 11.80 -3.73
N ALA A 31 -12.57 12.87 -3.89
CA ALA A 31 -12.96 13.75 -2.80
C ALA A 31 -14.29 13.25 -2.22
N ALA A 32 -14.34 13.12 -0.89
CA ALA A 32 -15.58 12.78 -0.20
C ALA A 32 -16.41 14.05 0.05
N ASP A 33 -17.69 13.98 -0.27
CA ASP A 33 -18.72 14.99 0.03
C ASP A 33 -19.89 14.27 0.71
N GLY A 34 -19.82 14.17 2.05
CA GLY A 34 -20.72 13.34 2.84
C GLY A 34 -20.61 11.85 2.45
N GLU A 35 -21.71 11.29 1.93
CA GLU A 35 -21.76 9.92 1.41
C GLU A 35 -21.43 9.82 -0.09
N ARG A 36 -21.25 10.94 -0.78
CA ARG A 36 -20.93 10.98 -2.21
C ARG A 36 -19.43 11.11 -2.41
N PHE A 37 -18.93 10.47 -3.47
CA PHE A 37 -17.57 10.68 -3.93
C PHE A 37 -17.59 11.47 -5.23
N GLN A 38 -16.74 12.49 -5.32
CA GLN A 38 -16.51 13.26 -6.52
C GLN A 38 -15.11 12.94 -7.03
N VAL A 39 -14.97 12.74 -8.34
CA VAL A 39 -13.66 12.62 -8.96
C VAL A 39 -13.09 14.02 -9.12
N VAL A 40 -11.91 14.23 -8.55
CA VAL A 40 -11.10 15.43 -8.75
C VAL A 40 -9.82 15.02 -9.46
N LEU A 41 -9.20 15.95 -10.17
CA LEU A 41 -7.95 15.73 -10.88
C LEU A 41 -6.97 16.84 -10.56
N ASP A 42 -5.69 16.52 -10.64
CA ASP A 42 -4.61 17.51 -10.59
C ASP A 42 -4.47 18.15 -11.98
N GLU A 43 -5.04 19.35 -12.15
CA GLU A 43 -4.97 20.11 -13.40
C GLU A 43 -3.54 20.51 -13.77
N ALA A 44 -2.64 20.59 -12.78
CA ALA A 44 -1.23 20.92 -13.02
C ALA A 44 -0.42 19.71 -13.48
N TRP A 45 -1.02 18.52 -13.58
CA TRP A 45 -0.33 17.33 -14.05
C TRP A 45 0.10 17.49 -15.52
N PRO A 46 1.40 17.38 -15.86
CA PRO A 46 1.88 17.61 -17.22
C PRO A 46 1.34 16.66 -18.29
N GLY A 47 0.71 15.55 -17.87
CA GLY A 47 0.08 14.61 -18.79
C GLY A 47 -1.26 15.10 -19.34
N PHE A 48 -1.88 16.11 -18.73
CA PHE A 48 -3.07 16.77 -19.30
C PHE A 48 -2.67 17.91 -20.23
N ASN A 49 -3.33 17.96 -21.38
CA ASN A 49 -3.20 19.03 -22.35
C ASN A 49 -4.46 19.07 -23.24
N THR A 50 -4.58 20.05 -24.12
CA THR A 50 -5.73 20.23 -25.03
C THR A 50 -5.40 19.95 -26.50
N GLU A 51 -4.19 19.46 -26.79
CA GLU A 51 -3.64 19.34 -28.15
C GLU A 51 -3.55 17.88 -28.61
N GLU A 52 -3.09 16.97 -27.74
CA GLU A 52 -2.75 15.59 -28.07
C GLU A 52 -3.16 14.61 -26.94
N GLY A 53 -3.44 13.35 -27.33
CA GLY A 53 -3.72 12.24 -26.41
C GLY A 53 -5.15 11.72 -26.48
N ASP A 54 -5.53 10.94 -25.47
CA ASP A 54 -6.90 10.42 -25.34
C ASP A 54 -7.81 11.48 -24.70
N PRO A 55 -8.89 11.90 -25.35
CA PRO A 55 -9.79 12.88 -24.76
C PRO A 55 -10.52 12.28 -23.55
N LEU A 56 -10.82 13.09 -22.54
CA LEU A 56 -11.61 12.65 -21.38
C LEU A 56 -13.08 12.41 -21.74
N PHE A 57 -13.60 13.22 -22.67
CA PHE A 57 -14.96 13.13 -23.19
C PHE A 57 -14.93 12.99 -24.70
N ASP A 58 -15.86 12.22 -25.26
CA ASP A 58 -16.02 12.09 -26.69
C ASP A 58 -16.72 13.31 -27.32
N SER A 59 -16.90 13.28 -28.64
CA SER A 59 -17.54 14.35 -29.40
C SER A 59 -19.02 14.58 -29.05
N GLU A 60 -19.66 13.62 -28.38
CA GLU A 60 -21.06 13.71 -27.94
C GLU A 60 -21.16 14.23 -26.50
N GLY A 61 -20.02 14.49 -25.84
CA GLY A 61 -19.94 14.92 -24.44
C GLY A 61 -20.06 13.77 -23.44
N SER A 62 -20.01 12.52 -23.90
CA SER A 62 -20.00 11.35 -23.03
C SER A 62 -18.58 10.98 -22.60
N GLU A 63 -18.44 10.22 -21.52
CA GLU A 63 -17.13 9.77 -21.02
C GLU A 63 -16.41 8.90 -22.07
N SER A 64 -15.13 9.17 -22.31
CA SER A 64 -14.32 8.31 -23.16
C SER A 64 -14.05 6.95 -22.51
N GLU A 65 -13.66 5.96 -23.30
CA GLU A 65 -13.29 4.64 -22.77
C GLU A 65 -12.11 4.70 -21.80
N SER A 66 -11.20 5.66 -21.97
CA SER A 66 -10.08 5.88 -21.05
C SER A 66 -10.55 6.42 -19.70
N LEU A 67 -11.47 7.40 -19.74
CA LEU A 67 -12.08 7.94 -18.53
C LEU A 67 -12.91 6.86 -17.81
N LYS A 68 -13.74 6.09 -18.51
CA LYS A 68 -14.53 4.99 -17.90
C LYS A 68 -13.66 3.98 -17.15
N ARG A 69 -12.53 3.56 -17.74
CA ARG A 69 -11.58 2.66 -17.06
C ARG A 69 -11.00 3.28 -15.79
N THR A 70 -10.69 4.57 -15.84
CA THR A 70 -10.19 5.33 -14.69
C THR A 70 -11.25 5.41 -13.59
N LEU A 71 -12.49 5.76 -13.94
CA LEU A 71 -13.61 5.84 -13.00
C LEU A 71 -13.86 4.48 -12.31
N ALA A 72 -13.88 3.39 -13.08
CA ALA A 72 -14.03 2.05 -12.53
C ALA A 72 -12.88 1.67 -11.56
N PHE A 73 -11.63 2.03 -11.89
CA PHE A 73 -10.49 1.82 -11.02
C PHE A 73 -10.60 2.62 -9.70
N LEU A 74 -11.05 3.86 -9.76
CA LEU A 74 -11.26 4.70 -8.57
C LEU A 74 -12.36 4.11 -7.66
N GLU A 75 -13.45 3.63 -8.25
CA GLU A 75 -14.53 2.96 -7.51
C GLU A 75 -14.04 1.68 -6.82
N GLU A 76 -13.29 0.84 -7.54
CA GLU A 76 -12.67 -0.37 -7.01
C GLU A 76 -11.71 -0.02 -5.85
N TYR A 77 -10.86 0.99 -6.04
CA TYR A 77 -9.96 1.48 -5.00
C TYR A 77 -10.72 1.90 -3.73
N GLN A 78 -11.83 2.63 -3.86
CA GLN A 78 -12.66 3.02 -2.71
C GLN A 78 -13.31 1.81 -2.04
N GLY A 79 -13.71 0.80 -2.82
CA GLY A 79 -14.14 -0.50 -2.30
C GLY A 79 -13.08 -1.16 -1.43
N HIS A 80 -11.84 -1.21 -1.91
CA HIS A 80 -10.71 -1.76 -1.17
C HIS A 80 -10.38 -0.99 0.11
N VAL A 81 -10.53 0.34 0.11
CA VAL A 81 -10.37 1.16 1.33
C VAL A 81 -11.39 0.75 2.39
N ARG A 82 -12.68 0.62 2.04
CA ARG A 82 -13.72 0.18 2.97
C ARG A 82 -13.47 -1.23 3.51
N THR A 83 -13.10 -2.16 2.64
CA THR A 83 -12.76 -3.54 3.03
C THR A 83 -11.58 -3.56 4.00
N THR A 84 -10.54 -2.77 3.74
CA THR A 84 -9.37 -2.64 4.62
C THR A 84 -9.77 -2.07 5.98
N GLN A 85 -10.59 -1.02 6.02
CA GLN A 85 -11.08 -0.43 7.27
C GLN A 85 -11.90 -1.44 8.10
N ALA A 86 -12.79 -2.19 7.47
CA ALA A 86 -13.58 -3.24 8.13
C ALA A 86 -12.68 -4.34 8.69
N PHE A 87 -11.70 -4.81 7.92
CA PHE A 87 -10.73 -5.81 8.37
C PHE A 87 -9.91 -5.32 9.56
N MET A 88 -9.36 -4.11 9.50
CA MET A 88 -8.61 -3.52 10.61
C MET A 88 -9.47 -3.32 11.85
N GLY A 89 -10.74 -2.93 11.68
CA GLY A 89 -11.72 -2.83 12.76
C GLY A 89 -11.94 -4.18 13.46
N GLU A 90 -12.05 -5.27 12.69
CA GLU A 90 -12.20 -6.63 13.24
C GLU A 90 -10.94 -7.08 13.98
N LEU A 91 -9.74 -6.86 13.42
CA LEU A 91 -8.48 -7.19 14.10
C LEU A 91 -8.33 -6.45 15.42
N ASN A 92 -8.73 -5.16 15.46
CA ASN A 92 -8.70 -4.36 16.68
C ASN A 92 -9.74 -4.84 17.71
N ARG A 93 -10.96 -5.17 17.27
CA ARG A 93 -12.03 -5.72 18.13
C ARG A 93 -11.61 -7.03 18.79
N LEU A 94 -10.87 -7.86 18.06
CA LEU A 94 -10.33 -9.13 18.54
C LEU A 94 -8.99 -9.00 19.29
N ASP A 95 -8.47 -7.78 19.45
CA ASP A 95 -7.19 -7.48 20.10
C ASP A 95 -6.00 -8.25 19.50
N LEU A 96 -6.02 -8.48 18.18
CA LEU A 96 -5.03 -9.31 17.49
C LEU A 96 -3.75 -8.56 17.10
N LEU A 97 -3.75 -7.22 17.16
CA LEU A 97 -2.61 -6.40 16.77
C LEU A 97 -1.79 -5.98 17.97
N GLU A 98 -0.47 -5.99 17.81
CA GLU A 98 0.46 -5.49 18.82
C GLU A 98 1.56 -4.62 18.18
N SER A 99 1.96 -3.59 18.90
CA SER A 99 3.10 -2.76 18.51
C SER A 99 4.40 -3.52 18.74
N ARG A 100 5.26 -3.54 17.73
CA ARG A 100 6.54 -4.23 17.76
C ARG A 100 7.65 -3.27 17.31
N GLN A 101 8.81 -3.44 17.94
CA GLN A 101 10.05 -2.80 17.49
C GLN A 101 10.94 -3.88 16.90
N LEU A 102 11.51 -3.60 15.73
CA LEU A 102 12.43 -4.52 15.08
C LEU A 102 13.81 -3.87 15.02
N GLN A 103 14.82 -4.61 15.46
CA GLN A 103 16.21 -4.22 15.29
C GLN A 103 16.79 -5.01 14.11
N ARG A 104 17.38 -4.28 13.16
CA ARG A 104 17.98 -4.86 11.95
C ARG A 104 19.30 -4.15 11.67
N ALA A 105 20.40 -4.90 11.66
CA ALA A 105 21.68 -4.41 11.15
C ALA A 105 21.73 -4.59 9.63
N VAL A 106 22.24 -3.59 8.92
CA VAL A 106 22.35 -3.60 7.46
C VAL A 106 23.56 -4.42 7.00
N SER A 107 24.63 -4.42 7.78
CA SER A 107 25.82 -5.25 7.56
C SER A 107 26.46 -5.67 8.89
N ALA A 108 27.34 -6.67 8.84
CA ALA A 108 28.03 -7.18 10.02
C ALA A 108 28.97 -6.10 10.61
N GLY A 109 28.72 -5.68 11.84
CA GLY A 109 29.52 -4.67 12.54
C GLY A 109 28.97 -3.24 12.47
N GLU A 110 27.89 -2.99 11.71
CA GLU A 110 27.17 -1.71 11.75
C GLU A 110 26.09 -1.72 12.85
N GLU A 111 25.78 -0.54 13.41
CA GLU A 111 24.71 -0.39 14.38
C GLU A 111 23.36 -0.80 13.78
N ALA A 112 22.60 -1.58 14.54
CA ALA A 112 21.27 -1.99 14.14
C ALA A 112 20.32 -0.80 14.13
N GLN A 113 19.63 -0.59 13.00
CA GLN A 113 18.55 0.38 12.94
C GLN A 113 17.33 -0.18 13.67
N VAL A 114 16.73 0.68 14.50
CA VAL A 114 15.48 0.36 15.21
C VAL A 114 14.31 0.84 14.35
N LEU A 115 13.53 -0.09 13.84
CA LEU A 115 12.25 0.16 13.20
C LEU A 115 11.17 0.21 14.28
N THR A 116 10.59 1.39 14.46
CA THR A 116 9.48 1.64 15.40
C THR A 116 8.16 1.89 14.66
N GLY A 117 7.04 1.85 15.38
CA GLY A 117 5.72 2.16 14.81
C GLY A 117 5.10 1.02 13.98
N LEU A 118 5.68 -0.17 14.03
CA LEU A 118 5.16 -1.35 13.35
C LEU A 118 4.08 -2.02 14.21
N TRP A 119 2.99 -2.38 13.56
CA TRP A 119 1.95 -3.22 14.15
C TRP A 119 1.96 -4.57 13.45
N MET A 120 1.95 -5.65 14.23
CA MET A 120 1.95 -7.01 13.73
C MET A 120 0.85 -7.83 14.39
N ILE A 121 0.43 -8.89 13.72
CA ILE A 121 -0.52 -9.85 14.31
C ILE A 121 0.20 -10.67 15.39
N ASN A 122 -0.38 -10.70 16.59
CA ASN A 122 0.08 -11.56 17.67
C ASN A 122 -0.44 -12.99 17.45
N GLU A 123 0.45 -13.91 17.09
CA GLU A 123 0.09 -15.31 16.82
C GLU A 123 -0.43 -16.06 18.05
N ASP A 124 0.02 -15.72 19.25
CA ASP A 124 -0.43 -16.39 20.48
C ASP A 124 -1.88 -16.01 20.78
N LYS A 125 -2.23 -14.72 20.62
CA LYS A 125 -3.62 -14.25 20.71
C LYS A 125 -4.49 -14.87 19.62
N LEU A 126 -3.98 -14.98 18.39
CA LEU A 126 -4.69 -15.65 17.29
C LEU A 126 -4.98 -17.12 17.61
N LYS A 127 -4.00 -17.87 18.14
CA LYS A 127 -4.16 -19.28 18.53
C LYS A 127 -5.07 -19.46 19.73
N ALA A 128 -5.14 -18.46 20.61
CA ALA A 128 -5.99 -18.45 21.80
C ALA A 128 -7.44 -18.01 21.52
N LEU A 129 -7.78 -17.65 20.27
CA LEU A 129 -9.14 -17.24 19.94
C LEU A 129 -10.17 -18.36 20.22
N PRO A 130 -11.34 -18.01 20.77
CA PRO A 130 -12.46 -18.92 20.84
C PRO A 130 -12.84 -19.51 19.47
N ALA A 131 -13.31 -20.76 19.46
CA ALA A 131 -13.57 -21.50 18.23
C ALA A 131 -14.62 -20.84 17.32
N ASP A 132 -15.62 -20.18 17.89
CA ASP A 132 -16.65 -19.43 17.16
C ASP A 132 -16.06 -18.21 16.44
N GLN A 133 -15.15 -17.47 17.08
CA GLN A 133 -14.47 -16.32 16.49
C GLN A 133 -13.48 -16.76 15.40
N ALA A 134 -12.71 -17.81 15.64
CA ALA A 134 -11.84 -18.40 14.63
C ALA A 134 -12.63 -18.89 13.41
N GLN A 135 -13.79 -19.53 13.63
CA GLN A 135 -14.67 -19.96 12.55
C GLN A 135 -15.26 -18.76 11.78
N ALA A 136 -15.59 -17.66 12.44
CA ALA A 136 -16.06 -16.45 11.78
C ALA A 136 -14.99 -15.86 10.85
N LEU A 137 -13.74 -15.76 11.32
CA LEU A 137 -12.60 -15.31 10.51
C LEU A 137 -12.31 -16.21 9.31
N LEU A 138 -12.52 -17.52 9.46
CA LEU A 138 -12.40 -18.46 8.36
C LEU A 138 -13.52 -18.24 7.32
N LYS A 139 -14.77 -18.13 7.77
CA LYS A 139 -15.94 -18.01 6.89
C LYS A 139 -15.98 -16.70 6.11
N ASN A 140 -15.55 -15.60 6.72
CA ASN A 140 -15.52 -14.28 6.06
C ASN A 140 -14.21 -14.02 5.27
N GLY A 141 -13.27 -14.97 5.27
CA GLY A 141 -12.00 -14.88 4.55
C GLY A 141 -10.89 -14.09 5.24
N ALA A 142 -11.17 -13.42 6.37
CA ALA A 142 -10.19 -12.60 7.10
C ALA A 142 -8.98 -13.41 7.58
N LEU A 143 -9.16 -14.71 7.86
CA LEU A 143 -8.05 -15.58 8.24
C LEU A 143 -6.98 -15.67 7.14
N GLY A 144 -7.39 -15.65 5.87
CA GLY A 144 -6.44 -15.63 4.75
C GLY A 144 -5.58 -14.37 4.74
N TRP A 145 -6.18 -13.21 5.00
CA TRP A 145 -5.45 -11.93 5.09
C TRP A 145 -4.54 -11.85 6.31
N ILE A 146 -4.95 -12.44 7.44
CA ILE A 146 -4.12 -12.57 8.64
C ILE A 146 -2.81 -13.31 8.31
N TYR A 147 -2.90 -14.48 7.67
CA TYR A 147 -1.70 -15.22 7.30
C TYR A 147 -0.90 -14.54 6.19
N ALA A 148 -1.55 -13.88 5.24
CA ALA A 148 -0.86 -13.08 4.23
C ALA A 148 -0.01 -11.97 4.87
N HIS A 149 -0.53 -11.29 5.92
CA HIS A 149 0.23 -10.32 6.69
C HIS A 149 1.45 -10.96 7.36
N LEU A 150 1.28 -12.07 8.09
CA LEU A 150 2.38 -12.78 8.76
C LEU A 150 3.48 -13.21 7.76
N LEU A 151 3.07 -13.78 6.62
CA LEU A 151 3.99 -14.18 5.56
C LEU A 151 4.69 -12.98 4.90
N SER A 152 4.03 -11.82 4.85
CA SER A 152 4.62 -10.62 4.27
C SER A 152 5.81 -10.07 5.06
N LEU A 153 5.94 -10.43 6.35
CA LEU A 153 7.01 -9.94 7.23
C LEU A 153 8.42 -10.34 6.75
N VAL A 154 8.54 -11.42 5.97
CA VAL A 154 9.81 -11.81 5.32
C VAL A 154 10.33 -10.74 4.35
N ASN A 155 9.44 -9.87 3.84
CA ASN A 155 9.85 -8.78 2.96
C ASN A 155 10.67 -7.71 3.70
N LEU A 156 10.64 -7.65 5.04
CA LEU A 156 11.50 -6.75 5.81
C LEU A 156 12.98 -7.09 5.61
N ASP A 157 13.33 -8.37 5.55
CA ASP A 157 14.72 -8.79 5.32
C ASP A 157 15.14 -8.49 3.88
N ARG A 158 14.22 -8.61 2.92
CA ARG A 158 14.45 -8.19 1.52
C ARG A 158 14.67 -6.68 1.41
N LEU A 159 13.92 -5.89 2.17
CA LEU A 159 14.12 -4.43 2.25
C LEU A 159 15.48 -4.10 2.89
N ASN A 160 15.86 -4.79 3.97
CA ASN A 160 17.16 -4.60 4.60
C ASN A 160 18.32 -4.92 3.64
N ALA A 161 18.20 -5.98 2.84
CA ALA A 161 19.20 -6.32 1.82
C ALA A 161 19.32 -5.24 0.73
N ARG A 162 18.19 -4.69 0.26
CA ARG A 162 18.18 -3.56 -0.70
C ARG A 162 18.81 -2.30 -0.13
N LEU A 163 18.55 -2.01 1.15
CA LEU A 163 19.18 -0.89 1.84
C LEU A 163 20.71 -1.05 1.88
N GLY A 164 21.21 -2.25 2.16
CA GLY A 164 22.66 -2.53 2.11
C GLY A 164 23.28 -2.28 0.75
N GLN A 165 22.63 -2.76 -0.32
CA GLN A 165 23.06 -2.49 -1.70
C GLN A 165 23.07 -1.00 -2.03
N ARG A 166 22.06 -0.25 -1.58
CA ARG A 166 21.98 1.20 -1.78
C ARG A 166 23.14 1.91 -1.10
N ILE A 167 23.42 1.58 0.16
CA ILE A 167 24.53 2.17 0.93
C ILE A 167 25.88 1.90 0.28
N GLU A 168 26.12 0.67 -0.17
CA GLU A 168 27.39 0.33 -0.83
C GLU A 168 27.57 1.09 -2.15
N ALA A 169 26.49 1.23 -2.93
CA ALA A 169 26.50 2.02 -4.16
C ALA A 169 26.66 3.53 -3.91
N GLU A 170 26.22 4.05 -2.75
CA GLU A 170 26.49 5.43 -2.31
C GLU A 170 27.97 5.61 -1.96
N LYS A 171 28.56 4.68 -1.19
CA LYS A 171 29.99 4.71 -0.82
C LYS A 171 30.89 4.62 -2.04
N SER A 172 30.54 3.80 -3.03
CA SER A 172 31.34 3.62 -4.26
C SER A 172 31.23 4.80 -5.23
N ALA A 173 30.21 5.65 -5.09
CA ALA A 173 29.98 6.81 -5.95
C ALA A 173 30.50 8.14 -5.35
N ALA A 174 30.91 8.12 -4.08
CA ALA A 174 31.51 9.24 -3.35
C ALA A 174 33.04 9.22 -3.47
#